data_AF-A0A382V7D2-F1
#
_entry.id   AF-A0A382V7D2-F1
#
_cell.length_a   1.000
_cell.length_b   1.000
_cell.length_c   1.000
_cell.angle_alpha   90.00
_cell.angle_beta   90.00
_cell.angle_gamma   90.00
#
_symmetry.space_group_name_H-M   'P 1'
#
loop_
_entity.id
_entity.type
_entity.pdbx_description
1 polymer ?
#
loop_
_entity_poly.entity_id
_entity_poly.type
_entity_poly.pdbx_seq_one_letter_code
_entity_poly.pdbx_strand_id
1 'polypeptide(L)' 'MNIKLSVDTLGSETPLSELISGLNDSSIKNENYFFYLFGNKNYIKKELDNHKSLIKNVQIVHCEDEI' A
#
# COMPACT_ATOMS: atom_id res chain seq x y z
N MET A 1 10.23 -16.55 -6.69
CA MET A 1 10.34 -16.24 -5.25
C MET A 1 9.49 -15.01 -4.98
N ASN A 2 8.50 -15.10 -4.10
CA ASN A 2 7.65 -13.96 -3.77
C ASN A 2 8.36 -13.10 -2.73
N ILE A 3 8.51 -11.80 -3.01
CA ILE A 3 9.13 -10.82 -2.13
C ILE A 3 8.01 -10.09 -1.39
N LYS A 4 8.07 -10.10 -0.06
CA LYS A 4 7.05 -9.49 0.80
C LYS A 4 7.64 -8.23 1.43
N LEU A 5 6.96 -7.10 1.23
CA LEU A 5 7.38 -5.78 1.67
C LEU A 5 6.37 -5.24 2.68
N SER A 6 6.84 -4.80 3.85
CA SER A 6 6.01 -4.11 4.83
C SER A 6 6.17 -2.61 4.64
N VAL A 7 5.06 -1.88 4.58
CA VAL A 7 5.03 -0.46 4.28
C VAL A 7 4.19 0.23 5.35
N ASP A 8 4.83 1.07 6.14
CA ASP A 8 4.14 1.98 7.04
C ASP A 8 3.58 3.16 6.25
N THR A 9 2.29 3.42 6.40
CA THR A 9 1.59 4.54 5.76
C THR A 9 1.19 5.63 6.73
N LEU A 10 1.47 5.43 8.03
CA LEU A 10 1.19 6.39 9.09
C LEU A 10 2.34 7.39 9.22
N GLY A 11 2.04 8.61 9.66
CA GLY A 11 3.05 9.61 10.03
C GLY A 11 3.98 10.10 8.89
N SER A 12 3.70 9.73 7.64
CA SER A 12 4.50 10.11 6.48
C SER A 12 4.22 11.55 6.03
N GLU A 13 5.27 12.32 5.73
CA GLU A 13 5.15 13.61 5.03
C GLU A 13 4.68 13.43 3.58
N THR A 14 4.96 12.27 2.98
CA THR A 14 4.47 11.90 1.66
C THR A 14 2.98 11.56 1.73
N PRO A 15 2.13 12.19 0.91
CA PRO A 15 0.71 11.86 0.83
C PRO A 15 0.48 10.38 0.49
N LEU A 16 -0.55 9.79 1.08
CA LEU A 16 -0.91 8.38 0.85
C LEU A 16 -1.11 8.08 -0.65
N SER A 17 -1.71 9.00 -1.42
CA SER A 17 -1.92 8.85 -2.86
C SER A 17 -0.61 8.71 -3.64
N GLU A 18 0.41 9.51 -3.31
CA GLU A 18 1.73 9.43 -3.93
C GLU A 18 2.46 8.14 -3.56
N LEU A 19 2.33 7.72 -2.30
CA LEU A 19 2.90 6.47 -1.81
C LEU A 19 2.27 5.28 -2.55
N ILE A 20 0.94 5.20 -2.63
CA ILE A 20 0.21 4.16 -3.38
C ILE A 20 0.58 4.18 -4.87
N SER A 21 0.74 5.37 -5.47
CA SER A 21 1.18 5.53 -6.86
C SER A 21 2.56 4.90 -7.10
N GLY A 22 3.54 5.20 -6.23
CA GLY A 22 4.87 4.61 -6.31
C GLY A 22 4.88 3.09 -6.12
N LEU A 23 4.04 2.57 -5.22
CA LEU A 23 3.88 1.12 -5.05
C LEU A 23 3.29 0.46 -6.30
N ASN A 24 2.31 1.11 -6.94
CA ASN A 24 1.73 0.61 -8.18
C ASN A 24 2.79 0.52 -9.29
N ASP A 25 3.58 1.58 -9.48
CA ASP A 25 4.67 1.60 -10.46
C ASP A 25 5.74 0.55 -10.18
N SER A 26 6.08 0.34 -8.91
CA SER A 26 6.98 -0.73 -8.48
C SER A 26 6.40 -2.12 -8.77
N SER A 27 5.11 -2.32 -8.50
CA SER A 27 4.42 -3.60 -8.72
C SER A 27 4.35 -4.01 -10.20
N ILE A 28 4.19 -3.04 -11.11
CA ILE A 28 4.16 -3.28 -12.56
C ILE A 28 5.51 -3.81 -13.06
N LYS A 29 6.62 -3.31 -12.50
CA LYS A 29 7.98 -3.74 -12.86
C LYS A 29 8.41 -5.02 -12.14
N ASN A 30 7.75 -5.37 -11.03
CA ASN A 30 8.12 -6.46 -10.15
C ASN A 30 6.88 -7.28 -9.76
N GLU A 31 6.41 -8.13 -10.67
CA GLU A 31 5.17 -8.90 -10.50
C GLU A 31 5.20 -9.87 -9.30
N ASN A 32 6.38 -10.16 -8.75
CA ASN A 32 6.55 -11.03 -7.59
C ASN A 32 6.50 -10.30 -6.24
N TYR A 33 6.21 -9.00 -6.23
CA TYR A 33 6.06 -8.20 -5.01
C TYR A 33 4.67 -8.34 -4.39
N PHE A 34 4.66 -8.46 -3.07
CA PHE A 34 3.45 -8.41 -2.26
C PHE A 34 3.65 -7.42 -1.12
N PHE A 35 2.71 -6.48 -0.95
CA PHE A 35 2.82 -5.41 0.02
C PHE A 35 1.86 -5.61 1.19
N TYR A 36 2.38 -5.44 2.41
CA TYR A 36 1.58 -5.27 3.62
C TYR A 36 1.54 -3.78 3.94
N LEU A 37 0.37 -3.16 3.82
CA LEU A 37 0.18 -1.73 4.07
C LEU A 37 -0.41 -1.54 5.46
N PHE A 38 0.35 -0.89 6.35
CA PHE A 38 -0.03 -0.63 7.72
C PHE A 38 -0.64 0.77 7.82
N GLY A 39 -1.88 0.88 8.32
CA GLY A 39 -2.52 2.18 8.56
C GLY A 39 -4.05 2.17 8.53
N ASN A 40 -4.64 3.33 8.27
CA ASN A 40 -6.10 3.48 8.23
C ASN A 40 -6.70 2.75 7.01
N LYS A 41 -7.42 1.65 7.28
CA LYS A 41 -7.94 0.76 6.24
C LYS A 41 -8.88 1.44 5.26
N ASN A 42 -9.71 2.37 5.73
CA ASN A 42 -10.70 3.04 4.88
C ASN A 42 -10.01 4.00 3.90
N TYR A 43 -9.01 4.74 4.38
CA TYR A 43 -8.22 5.65 3.55
C TYR A 43 -7.39 4.88 2.53
N ILE A 44 -6.66 3.85 2.95
CA ILE A 44 -5.85 3.01 2.05
C ILE A 44 -6.73 2.36 0.97
N LYS A 45 -7.88 1.81 1.36
CA LYS A 45 -8.79 1.17 0.40
C LYS A 45 -9.31 2.15 -0.65
N LYS A 46 -9.69 3.36 -0.23
CA LYS A 46 -10.17 4.42 -1.14
C LYS A 46 -9.12 4.79 -2.19
N GLU A 47 -7.84 4.88 -1.80
CA GLU A 47 -6.76 5.15 -2.76
C GLU A 47 -6.49 3.95 -3.67
N LEU A 48 -6.51 2.72 -3.13
CA LEU A 48 -6.30 1.50 -3.92
C LEU A 48 -7.39 1.25 -4.98
N ASP A 49 -8.61 1.75 -4.79
CA ASP A 49 -9.70 1.62 -5.77
C ASP A 49 -9.35 2.30 -7.12
N ASN A 50 -8.43 3.28 -7.10
CA ASN A 50 -7.86 3.92 -8.30
C ASN A 50 -6.79 3.05 -9.00
N HIS A 51 -6.29 1.99 -8.35
CA HIS A 51 -5.15 1.17 -8.78
C HIS A 51 -5.49 -0.34 -8.80
N LYS A 52 -6.39 -0.73 -9.70
CA LYS A 52 -6.95 -2.11 -9.80
C LYS A 52 -5.92 -3.23 -9.99
N SER A 53 -4.74 -2.94 -10.54
CA SER A 53 -3.64 -3.91 -10.66
C SER A 53 -2.99 -4.18 -9.30
N LEU A 54 -2.71 -3.13 -8.54
CA LEU A 54 -2.03 -3.20 -7.25
C LEU A 54 -2.87 -3.91 -6.18
N ILE A 55 -4.20 -3.76 -6.22
CA ILE A 55 -5.11 -4.32 -5.19
C ILE A 55 -4.97 -5.85 -5.03
N LYS A 56 -4.51 -6.56 -6.07
CA LYS A 56 -4.32 -8.02 -6.04
C LYS A 56 -3.08 -8.45 -5.26
N ASN A 57 -2.13 -7.53 -5.08
CA ASN A 57 -0.81 -7.77 -4.52
C ASN A 57 -0.62 -7.02 -3.19
N VAL A 58 -1.73 -6.68 -2.51
CA VAL A 58 -1.72 -5.91 -1.27
C VAL A 58 -2.57 -6.60 -0.20
N GLN A 59 -2.07 -6.62 1.03
CA GLN A 59 -2.86 -6.83 2.23
C GLN A 59 -2.81 -5.58 3.11
N ILE A 60 -3.98 -5.06 3.46
CA ILE A 60 -4.08 -3.95 4.40
C ILE A 60 -4.08 -4.50 5.83
N VAL A 61 -3.13 -4.07 6.64
CA VAL A 61 -3.09 -4.31 8.09
C VAL A 61 -3.59 -3.05 8.77
N HIS A 62 -4.84 -3.10 9.24
CA HIS A 62 -5.42 -1.95 9.92
C HIS A 62 -4.68 -1.69 11.23
N CYS A 63 -4.20 -0.47 11.39
CA CYS A 63 -3.64 0.03 12.64
C CYS A 63 -4.58 1.12 13.15
N GLU A 64 -4.86 1.11 14.45
CA GLU A 64 -5.45 2.26 15.12
C GLU A 64 -4.36 3.33 15.21
N ASP A 65 -4.71 4.59 14.96
CA ASP A 65 -3.77 5.70 15.18
C ASP A 65 -3.46 5.70 16.69
N GLU A 66 -2.23 5.34 17.09
CA GLU A 66 -1.76 5.62 18.44
C GLU A 66 -1.59 7.15 18.56
N ILE A 67 -2.56 7.77 19.24
CA ILE A 67 -2.42 9.12 19.81
C ILE A 67 -1.97 8.96 21.27
#